data_AF-A0A1W1EG78-F1
#
_entry.id   AF-A0A1W1EG78-F1
#
_cell.length_a   1.000
_cell.length_b   1.000
_cell.length_c   1.000
_cell.angle_alpha   90.00
_cell.angle_beta   90.00
_cell.angle_gamma   90.00
#
_symmetry.space_group_name_H-M   'P 1'
#
loop_
_entity.id
_entity.type
_entity.pdbx_description
1 polymer ?
#
loop_
_entity_poly.entity_id
_entity_poly.type
_entity_poly.pdbx_seq_one_letter_code
_entity_poly.pdbx_strand_id
1 'polypeptide(L)'
;MVVNVAEAKSKFSNLLSLVGMNNGEVVISKRDKPMAVLISYETFLKMKKQIDQKIDLDLLDKRTSSLDKYIGIVAEEELDYGYKDSREDYLKEKYL
;
A
#
# COMPACT_ATOMS: atom_id res chain seq x y z
N MET A 1 15.23 18.06 -0.57
CA MET A 1 15.20 19.37 0.14
C MET A 1 13.78 19.61 0.66
N VAL A 2 13.58 20.27 1.80
CA VAL A 2 12.24 20.61 2.31
C VAL A 2 12.05 22.13 2.29
N VAL A 3 10.92 22.61 1.77
CA VAL A 3 10.57 24.04 1.69
C VAL A 3 9.14 24.27 2.16
N ASN A 4 8.87 25.40 2.81
CA ASN A 4 7.49 25.76 3.17
C ASN A 4 6.71 26.17 1.91
N VAL A 5 5.39 25.92 1.86
CA VAL A 5 4.47 26.38 0.80
C VAL A 5 4.68 27.84 0.41
N ALA A 6 4.89 28.74 1.37
CA ALA A 6 5.07 30.16 1.07
C ALA A 6 6.35 30.42 0.25
N GLU A 7 7.44 29.74 0.61
CA GLU A 7 8.72 29.82 -0.10
C GLU A 7 8.66 29.09 -1.45
N ALA A 8 7.96 27.95 -1.51
CA ALA A 8 7.75 27.21 -2.74
C ALA A 8 7.02 28.06 -3.80
N LYS A 9 6.05 28.89 -3.37
CA LYS A 9 5.33 29.81 -4.25
C LYS A 9 6.23 30.95 -4.74
N SER A 10 7.00 31.57 -3.86
CA SER A 10 7.82 32.73 -4.23
C SER A 10 9.01 32.35 -5.11
N LYS A 11 9.55 31.13 -4.97
CA LYS A 11 10.73 30.64 -5.70
C LYS A 11 10.40 29.53 -6.70
N PHE A 12 9.14 29.43 -7.15
CA PHE A 12 8.67 28.27 -7.92
C PHE A 12 9.51 27.97 -9.17
N SER A 13 9.81 28.99 -10.00
CA SER A 13 10.61 28.83 -11.22
C SER A 13 12.03 28.32 -10.95
N ASN A 14 12.65 28.77 -9.84
CA ASN A 14 13.98 28.31 -9.44
C ASN A 14 13.93 26.85 -8.99
N LEU A 15 12.89 26.46 -8.25
CA LEU A 15 12.68 25.09 -7.81
C LEU A 15 12.46 24.15 -9.01
N LEU A 16 11.70 24.59 -10.03
CA LEU A 16 11.53 23.83 -11.27
C LEU A 16 12.86 23.61 -12.00
N SER A 17 13.68 24.66 -12.11
CA SER A 17 14.99 24.58 -12.77
C SER A 17 15.93 23.63 -12.00
N LEU A 18 15.94 23.71 -10.68
CA LEU A 18 16.73 22.84 -9.81
C LEU A 18 16.34 21.37 -9.94
N VAL A 19 15.03 21.08 -9.91
CA VAL A 19 14.49 19.73 -10.04
C VAL A 19 14.71 19.17 -11.45
N GLY A 20 14.55 20.01 -12.48
CA GLY A 20 14.74 19.63 -13.88
C GLY A 20 16.19 19.31 -14.24
N MET A 21 17.17 19.98 -13.64
CA MET A 21 18.60 19.81 -13.96
C MET A 21 19.29 18.72 -13.14
N ASN A 22 18.99 18.61 -11.83
CA ASN A 22 19.80 17.82 -10.91
C ASN A 22 19.18 16.50 -10.45
N ASN A 23 18.07 16.04 -11.06
CA ASN A 23 17.28 14.89 -10.57
C ASN A 23 16.96 14.97 -9.07
N GLY A 24 16.86 16.18 -8.54
CA GLY A 24 16.57 16.42 -7.12
C GLY A 24 15.08 16.35 -6.82
N GLU A 25 14.74 16.03 -5.58
CA GLU A 25 13.38 16.12 -5.06
C GLU A 25 13.24 17.29 -4.06
N VAL A 26 12.10 17.96 -4.16
CA VAL A 26 11.73 19.04 -3.24
C VAL A 26 10.41 18.72 -2.57
N VAL A 27 10.44 18.53 -1.26
CA VAL A 27 9.25 18.32 -0.45
C VAL A 27 8.71 19.68 -0.02
N ILE A 28 7.44 19.93 -0.32
CA ILE A 28 6.73 21.14 0.06
C ILE A 28 5.94 20.85 1.34
N SER A 29 6.22 21.58 2.41
CA SER A 29 5.57 21.44 3.71
C SER A 29 4.70 22.64 4.08
N LYS A 30 3.64 22.41 4.86
CA LYS A 30 2.80 23.46 5.45
C LYS A 30 2.69 23.22 6.95
N ARG A 31 3.11 24.19 7.77
CA ARG A 31 3.17 24.04 9.24
C ARG A 31 3.92 22.77 9.63
N ASP A 32 5.10 22.59 9.03
CA ASP A 32 6.01 21.45 9.23
C ASP A 32 5.47 20.07 8.83
N LYS A 33 4.29 20.00 8.21
CA LYS A 33 3.75 18.76 7.65
C LYS A 33 4.05 18.67 6.15
N PRO A 34 4.63 17.56 5.64
CA PRO A 34 4.87 17.38 4.21
C PRO A 34 3.55 17.21 3.46
N MET A 35 3.30 18.03 2.44
CA MET A 35 2.03 18.05 1.71
C MET A 35 2.16 17.62 0.25
N ALA A 36 3.28 17.94 -0.39
CA ALA A 36 3.51 17.62 -1.78
C ALA A 36 5.00 17.42 -2.04
N VAL A 37 5.31 16.74 -3.14
CA VAL A 37 6.68 16.57 -3.62
C VAL A 37 6.75 17.06 -5.06
N LEU A 38 7.76 17.86 -5.35
CA LEU A 38 8.13 18.28 -6.70
C LEU A 38 9.32 17.42 -7.15
N ILE A 39 9.12 16.72 -8.27
CA ILE A 39 10.11 15.85 -8.91
C ILE A 39 10.13 16.11 -10.41
N SER A 40 11.19 15.70 -11.09
CA SER A 40 11.26 15.80 -12.54
C SER A 40 10.24 14.87 -13.20
N TYR A 41 9.73 15.28 -14.36
CA TYR A 41 8.74 14.50 -15.09
C TYR A 41 9.27 13.11 -15.47
N GLU A 42 10.54 13.01 -15.83
CA GLU A 42 11.20 11.72 -16.12
C GLU A 42 11.23 10.80 -14.90
N THR A 43 11.54 11.34 -13.73
CA THR A 43 11.54 10.59 -12.48
C THR A 43 10.14 10.09 -12.14
N PHE A 44 9.13 10.97 -12.28
CA PHE A 44 7.73 10.58 -12.12
C PHE A 44 7.34 9.44 -13.06
N LEU A 45 7.69 9.52 -14.36
CA LEU A 45 7.40 8.47 -15.32
C LEU A 45 8.08 7.13 -14.99
N LYS A 46 9.35 7.16 -14.57
CA LYS A 46 10.07 5.96 -14.14
C LYS A 46 9.40 5.31 -12.93
N MET A 47 9.05 6.12 -11.92
CA MET A 47 8.34 5.63 -10.74
C MET A 47 6.97 5.06 -11.09
N LYS A 48 6.18 5.77 -11.89
CA LYS A 48 4.87 5.31 -12.34
C LYS A 48 4.96 3.98 -13.09
N LYS A 49 5.89 3.86 -14.04
CA LYS A 49 6.11 2.61 -14.79
C LYS A 49 6.49 1.45 -13.87
N GLN A 50 7.34 1.68 -12.88
CA GLN A 50 7.71 0.64 -11.90
C GLN A 50 6.55 0.25 -10.98
N ILE A 51 5.72 1.22 -10.59
CA ILE A 51 4.51 0.97 -9.81
C ILE A 51 3.53 0.15 -10.64
N ASP A 52 3.25 0.54 -11.88
CA ASP A 52 2.36 -0.18 -12.79
C ASP A 52 2.87 -1.61 -13.06
N GLN A 53 4.18 -1.80 -13.20
CA GLN A 53 4.81 -3.13 -13.33
C GLN A 53 4.78 -3.96 -12.04
N LYS A 54 4.81 -3.33 -10.86
CA LYS A 54 4.70 -4.03 -9.57
C LYS A 54 3.25 -4.35 -9.21
N ILE A 55 2.30 -3.52 -9.65
CA ILE A 55 0.86 -3.75 -9.59
C ILE A 55 0.47 -4.61 -10.79
N ASP A 56 1.24 -5.66 -11.06
CA ASP A 56 0.77 -6.80 -11.83
C ASP A 56 -0.16 -7.56 -10.89
N LEU A 57 -1.42 -7.11 -10.82
CA LEU A 57 -2.48 -7.63 -9.96
C LEU A 57 -2.72 -9.14 -10.17
N ASP A 58 -2.27 -9.68 -11.30
CA ASP A 58 -2.25 -11.12 -11.57
C ASP A 58 -1.33 -11.92 -10.63
N LEU A 59 -0.42 -11.26 -9.90
CA LEU A 59 0.40 -11.87 -8.85
C LEU A 59 -0.18 -11.73 -7.44
N LEU A 60 -1.21 -10.89 -7.23
CA LEU A 60 -1.91 -10.78 -5.95
C LEU A 60 -2.91 -11.93 -5.78
N ASP A 61 -3.59 -12.34 -6.85
CA ASP A 61 -4.46 -13.54 -6.86
C ASP A 61 -3.66 -14.87 -6.95
N LYS A 62 -2.40 -14.83 -7.39
CA LYS A 62 -1.52 -16.03 -7.45
C LYS A 62 -0.63 -16.23 -6.23
N ARG A 63 -0.62 -15.30 -5.27
CA ARG A 63 0.01 -15.58 -3.98
C ARG A 63 -0.92 -16.49 -3.21
N THR A 64 -0.64 -17.79 -3.30
CA THR A 64 -1.25 -18.79 -2.43
C THR A 64 -1.26 -18.24 -1.00
N SER A 65 -2.45 -18.05 -0.44
CA SER A 65 -2.60 -17.74 0.97
C SER A 65 -1.79 -18.77 1.77
N SER A 66 -1.22 -18.36 2.90
CA SER A 66 -0.60 -19.32 3.84
C SER A 66 -1.57 -20.46 4.22
N LEU A 67 -2.87 -20.19 4.09
CA LEU A 67 -3.98 -21.12 4.31
C LEU A 67 -4.27 -22.04 3.11
N ASP A 68 -3.83 -21.70 1.90
CA ASP A 68 -4.04 -22.54 0.71
C ASP A 68 -3.28 -23.87 0.81
N LYS A 69 -2.23 -23.91 1.64
CA LYS A 69 -1.55 -25.17 2.01
C LYS A 69 -2.48 -26.18 2.69
N TYR A 70 -3.59 -25.71 3.27
CA TYR A 70 -4.55 -26.55 4.01
C TYR A 70 -5.82 -26.85 3.22
N ILE A 71 -5.97 -26.28 2.02
CA ILE A 71 -7.09 -26.63 1.12
C ILE A 71 -6.84 -28.05 0.61
N GLY A 72 -7.74 -28.98 0.94
CA GLY A 72 -7.66 -30.39 0.54
C GLY A 72 -6.82 -31.29 1.47
N ILE A 73 -6.35 -30.79 2.62
CA ILE A 73 -5.69 -31.64 3.64
C ILE A 73 -6.69 -32.48 4.44
N VAL A 74 -7.94 -32.01 4.56
CA VAL A 74 -8.99 -32.74 5.27
C VAL A 74 -9.90 -33.39 4.24
N ALA A 75 -9.96 -34.73 4.24
CA ALA A 75 -10.95 -35.45 3.44
C ALA A 75 -12.35 -35.05 3.94
N GLU A 76 -13.35 -34.94 3.06
CA GLU A 76 -14.73 -34.59 3.47
C GLU A 76 -15.28 -35.54 4.55
N GLU A 77 -14.73 -36.74 4.63
CA GLU A 77 -15.04 -37.80 5.61
C GLU A 77 -14.51 -37.50 7.04
N GLU A 78 -13.54 -36.60 7.19
CA GLU A 78 -12.97 -36.16 8.47
C GLU A 78 -13.54 -34.82 8.96
N LEU A 79 -14.45 -34.21 8.19
CA LEU A 79 -15.22 -33.05 8.64
C LEU A 79 -16.24 -33.53 9.68
N ASP A 80 -15.86 -33.48 10.96
CA ASP A 80 -16.76 -33.71 12.07
C ASP A 80 -17.85 -32.62 12.09
N TYR A 81 -19.02 -32.95 11.51
CA TYR A 81 -20.19 -32.08 11.51
C TYR A 81 -20.69 -31.75 12.94
N GLY A 82 -20.20 -32.44 13.98
CA GLY A 82 -20.43 -32.11 15.40
C GLY A 82 -19.83 -30.77 15.85
N TYR A 83 -18.99 -30.13 15.03
CA TYR A 83 -18.45 -28.79 15.32
C TYR A 83 -19.52 -27.68 15.27
N LYS A 84 -20.64 -27.90 14.58
CA LYS A 84 -21.75 -26.92 14.55
C LYS A 84 -22.53 -26.91 15.86
N ASP A 85 -22.83 -28.08 16.41
CA ASP A 85 -23.58 -28.20 17.66
C ASP A 85 -22.76 -27.67 18.86
N SER A 86 -21.47 -28.00 18.89
CA SER A 86 -20.55 -27.53 19.94
C SER A 86 -20.26 -26.01 19.88
N ARG A 87 -20.38 -25.37 18.71
CA ARG A 87 -20.25 -23.91 18.60
C ARG A 87 -21.46 -23.17 19.16
N GLU A 88 -22.67 -23.65 18.93
CA GLU A 88 -23.87 -23.03 19.51
C GLU A 88 -23.91 -23.21 21.03
N ASP A 89 -23.49 -24.36 21.54
CA ASP A 89 -23.38 -24.62 22.98
C ASP A 89 -22.32 -23.71 23.63
N TYR A 90 -21.15 -23.57 23.01
CA TYR A 90 -20.09 -22.67 23.50
C TYR A 90 -20.52 -21.19 23.50
N LEU A 91 -21.29 -20.76 22.49
CA LEU A 91 -21.80 -19.40 22.42
C LEU A 91 -22.92 -19.15 23.44
N LYS A 92 -23.77 -20.15 23.73
CA LYS A 92 -24.76 -20.06 24.81
C LYS A 92 -24.12 -19.96 26.18
N GLU A 93 -23.12 -20.78 26.49
CA GLU A 93 -22.46 -20.79 27.80
C GLU A 93 -21.64 -19.51 28.06
N LYS A 94 -21.16 -18.85 27.01
CA LYS A 94 -20.31 -17.65 27.12
C LYS A 94 -21.09 -16.34 27.17
N TYR A 95 -22.33 -16.31 26.68
CA TYR A 95 -23.11 -15.09 26.50
C TYR A 95 -24.52 -15.12 27.13
N LEU A 96 -24.89 -16.19 27.82
CA LEU A 96 -25.94 -16.19 28.86
C LEU A 96 -25.30 -16.31 30.25
#